data_AF-A0A967ZBT9-F1
#
_entry.id   AF-A0A967ZBT9-F1
#
_cell.length_a   1.000
_cell.length_b   1.000
_cell.length_c   1.000
_cell.angle_alpha   90.00
_cell.angle_beta   90.00
_cell.angle_gamma   90.00
#
_symmetry.space_group_name_H-M   'P 1'
#
loop_
_entity.id
_entity.type
_entity.pdbx_description
1 polymer ?
#
loop_
_entity_poly.entity_id
_entity_poly.type
_entity_poly.pdbx_seq_one_letter_code
_entity_poly.pdbx_strand_id
1 'polypeptide(L)' 'LTNDNDVRIIDFGIAIVSDSDVSRIEGIAGSPSYMSPEQVQSAEITAQSDIYSLGAVMYELLTGFRPFRANNLSKL' A
#
# COMPACT_ATOMS: atom_id res chain seq x y z
N LEU A 1 -9.02 8.54 14.10
CA LEU A 1 -8.23 9.07 15.25
C LEU A 1 -8.93 8.63 16.51
N THR A 2 -8.18 8.20 17.52
CA THR A 2 -8.77 7.94 18.85
C THR A 2 -9.20 9.26 19.49
N ASN A 3 -9.92 9.17 20.60
CA ASN A 3 -10.23 10.34 21.43
C ASN A 3 -8.95 11.06 21.92
N ASP A 4 -7.84 10.33 21.99
CA ASP A 4 -6.52 10.81 22.39
C ASP A 4 -5.64 11.23 21.20
N ASN A 5 -6.23 11.31 20.00
CA ASN A 5 -5.56 11.71 18.77
C ASN A 5 -4.47 10.73 18.27
N ASP A 6 -4.54 9.46 18.68
CA ASP A 6 -3.62 8.43 18.20
C ASP A 6 -3.95 7.99 16.77
N VAL A 7 -2.89 7.74 16.01
CA VAL A 7 -2.96 7.13 14.69
C VAL A 7 -3.12 5.62 14.84
N ARG A 8 -4.07 5.04 14.08
CA ARG A 8 -4.28 3.60 14.01
C ARG A 8 -4.39 3.18 12.55
N ILE A 9 -3.77 2.05 12.21
CA ILE A 9 -3.97 1.40 10.93
C ILE A 9 -5.34 0.73 10.97
N ILE A 10 -6.15 0.96 9.93
CA ILE A 10 -7.47 0.38 9.73
C ILE A 10 -7.54 -0.23 8.33
N ASP A 11 -8.54 -1.07 8.12
CA ASP A 11 -8.79 -1.77 6.84
C ASP A 11 -7.67 -2.75 6.43
N PHE A 12 -7.85 -4.00 6.84
CA PHE A 12 -6.94 -5.11 6.52
C PHE A 12 -7.42 -5.94 5.32
N GLY A 13 -8.26 -5.38 4.44
CA GLY A 13 -8.87 -6.10 3.33
C GLY A 13 -7.87 -6.68 2.31
N ILE A 14 -6.63 -6.20 2.30
CA ILE A 14 -5.52 -6.69 1.46
C ILE A 14 -4.33 -7.23 2.27
N ALA A 15 -4.51 -7.48 3.57
CA ALA A 15 -3.43 -7.97 4.40
C ALA A 15 -3.09 -9.43 4.07
N ILE A 16 -1.80 -9.75 4.05
CA ILE A 16 -1.28 -11.09 3.80
C ILE A 16 -0.90 -11.74 5.13
N VAL A 17 -1.40 -12.95 5.39
CA VAL A 17 -1.03 -13.77 6.55
C VAL A 17 -0.01 -14.82 6.10
N SER A 18 1.18 -14.76 6.70
CA SER A 18 2.35 -15.56 6.29
C SER A 18 2.23 -17.07 6.56
N ASP A 19 1.25 -17.49 7.36
CA ASP A 19 1.11 -18.86 7.90
C ASP A 19 0.02 -19.70 7.18
N SER A 20 -0.62 -19.14 6.16
CA SER A 20 -1.57 -19.85 5.30
C SER A 20 -0.96 -20.09 3.93
N ASP A 21 -0.94 -21.36 3.46
CA ASP A 21 -0.42 -21.81 2.16
C ASP A 21 -0.99 -21.07 0.93
N VAL A 22 -1.96 -20.18 1.11
CA VAL A 22 -2.57 -19.37 0.06
C VAL A 22 -2.81 -17.96 0.58
N SER A 23 -1.85 -17.06 0.34
CA SER A 23 -2.07 -15.62 0.42
C SER A 23 -1.69 -14.95 -0.90
N ARG A 24 -2.15 -15.52 -2.03
CA ARG A 24 -2.15 -14.78 -3.28
C ARG A 24 -3.34 -13.83 -3.26
N ILE A 25 -3.06 -12.53 -3.16
CA ILE A 25 -4.05 -11.52 -3.52
C ILE A 25 -4.29 -11.68 -5.02
N GLU A 26 -5.40 -12.32 -5.40
CA GLU A 26 -5.80 -12.42 -6.79
C GLU A 26 -6.38 -11.08 -7.24
N GLY A 27 -5.60 -10.34 -8.04
CA GLY A 27 -6.00 -9.08 -8.65
C GLY A 27 -5.28 -7.85 -8.09
N ILE A 28 -5.38 -6.74 -8.83
CA ILE A 28 -4.86 -5.44 -8.43
C ILE A 28 -5.79 -4.88 -7.35
N ALA A 29 -5.40 -5.04 -6.09
CA ALA A 29 -6.13 -4.50 -4.94
C ALA A 29 -5.28 -3.47 -4.20
N GLY A 30 -5.85 -2.31 -3.90
CA GLY A 30 -5.20 -1.19 -3.21
C GLY A 30 -5.34 0.14 -3.96
N SER A 31 -4.76 1.20 -3.41
CA SER A 31 -4.75 2.53 -4.04
C SER A 31 -3.48 2.71 -4.90
N PRO A 32 -3.57 2.88 -6.23
CA PRO A 32 -2.41 2.91 -7.13
C PRO A 32 -1.28 3.87 -6.73
N SER A 33 -1.62 5.01 -6.11
CA SER A 33 -0.63 6.01 -5.68
C SER A 33 0.30 5.54 -4.54
N TYR A 34 -0.03 4.43 -3.87
CA TYR A 34 0.74 3.88 -2.74
C TYR A 34 1.22 2.45 -2.97
N MET A 35 0.89 1.85 -4.13
CA MET A 35 1.33 0.51 -4.48
C MET A 35 2.83 0.49 -4.75
N SER A 36 3.50 -0.50 -4.19
CA SER A 36 4.90 -0.82 -4.51
C SER A 36 5.05 -1.33 -5.95
N PRO A 37 6.24 -1.18 -6.58
CA PRO A 37 6.49 -1.67 -7.93
C PRO A 37 6.19 -3.17 -8.11
N GLU A 38 6.50 -3.99 -7.10
CA GLU A 38 6.23 -5.42 -7.08
C GLU A 38 4.73 -5.74 -7.04
N GLN A 39 3.91 -4.93 -6.33
CA GLN A 39 2.45 -5.06 -6.35
C GLN A 39 1.87 -4.75 -7.74
N VAL A 40 2.37 -3.70 -8.41
CA VAL A 40 1.92 -3.32 -9.76
C VAL A 40 2.27 -4.41 -10.78
N GLN A 41 3.45 -5.02 -10.62
CA GLN A 41 3.95 -6.08 -11.51
C GLN A 41 3.36 -7.46 -11.19
N SER A 42 2.48 -7.57 -10.18
CA SER A 42 1.97 -8.87 -9.68
C SER A 42 3.09 -9.84 -9.31
N ALA A 43 4.22 -9.31 -8.83
CA ALA A 43 5.35 -10.06 -8.33
C ALA A 43 5.14 -10.46 -6.87
N GLU A 44 6.12 -11.15 -6.27
CA GLU A 44 6.05 -11.55 -4.88
C GLU A 44 6.03 -10.31 -3.96
N ILE A 45 4.95 -10.17 -3.19
CA ILE A 45 4.77 -9.11 -2.21
C ILE A 45 5.49 -9.53 -0.93
N THR A 46 6.30 -8.63 -0.39
CA THR A 46 7.05 -8.87 0.85
C THR A 46 6.82 -7.72 1.82
N ALA A 47 7.40 -7.79 3.02
CA ALA A 47 7.38 -6.67 3.98
C ALA A 47 7.97 -5.36 3.39
N GLN A 48 8.79 -5.44 2.33
CA GLN A 48 9.31 -4.24 1.65
C GLN A 48 8.21 -3.44 0.95
N SER A 49 7.13 -4.10 0.52
CA SER A 49 5.98 -3.45 -0.08
C SER A 49 5.28 -2.53 0.93
N ASP A 50 5.22 -2.92 2.20
CA ASP A 50 4.69 -2.09 3.28
C ASP A 50 5.59 -0.88 3.54
N ILE A 51 6.92 -1.04 3.52
CA ILE A 51 7.87 0.07 3.67
C ILE A 51 7.71 1.09 2.54
N TYR A 52 7.53 0.63 1.30
CA TYR A 52 7.28 1.51 0.18
C TYR A 52 6.01 2.35 0.39
N SER A 53 4.90 1.69 0.75
CA SER A 53 3.62 2.38 0.96
C SER A 53 3.68 3.39 2.11
N LEU A 54 4.38 3.05 3.21
CA LEU A 54 4.64 3.97 4.31
C LEU A 54 5.45 5.19 3.83
N GLY A 55 6.49 4.97 3.04
CA GLY A 55 7.28 6.05 2.43
C GLY A 55 6.43 6.97 1.56
N ALA A 56 5.50 6.41 0.79
CA ALA A 56 4.57 7.19 -0.03
C ALA A 56 3.62 8.05 0.82
N VAL A 57 3.09 7.51 1.93
CA VAL A 57 2.29 8.27 2.90
C VAL A 57 3.12 9.38 3.55
N MET A 58 4.34 9.08 3.99
CA MET A 58 5.24 10.09 4.57
C MET A 58 5.55 11.22 3.58
N TYR A 59 5.79 10.89 2.31
CA TYR A 59 6.01 11.88 1.28
C TYR A 59 4.80 12.83 1.12
N GLU A 60 3.59 12.27 1.08
CA GLU A 60 2.36 13.08 0.97
C GLU A 60 2.13 13.96 2.19
N LEU A 61 2.39 13.46 3.39
CA LEU A 61 2.29 14.25 4.63
C LEU A 61 3.30 15.41 4.66
N LEU A 62 4.52 15.20 4.16
CA LEU A 62 5.58 16.22 4.18
C LEU A 62 5.43 17.26 3.05
N THR A 63 4.93 16.85 1.90
CA THR A 63 4.90 17.70 0.70
C THR A 63 3.51 18.24 0.36
N GLY A 64 2.45 17.63 0.89
CA GLY A 64 1.08 17.86 0.48
C GLY A 64 0.72 17.28 -0.90
N PHE A 65 1.62 16.52 -1.52
CA PHE A 65 1.42 15.91 -2.84
C PHE A 65 1.72 14.41 -2.80
N ARG A 66 0.96 13.62 -3.56
CA ARG A 66 1.28 12.20 -3.78
C ARG A 66 2.63 12.06 -4.49
N PRO A 67 3.46 11.06 -4.13
CA PRO A 67 4.76 10.82 -4.77
C PRO A 67 4.61 10.47 -6.26
N PHE A 68 3.56 9.72 -6.60
CA PHE A 68 3.21 9.37 -7.98
C PHE A 68 1.74 9.67 -8.25
N ARG A 69 1.51 10.59 -9.20
CA ARG A 69 0.16 10.98 -9.62
C ARG A 69 -0.40 10.00 -10.65
N ALA A 70 -0.67 8.79 -10.18
CA ALA A 70 -1.29 7.75 -10.99
C ALA A 70 -2.81 7.84 -10.86
N ASN A 71 -3.49 8.29 -11.92
CA ASN A 71 -4.96 8.26 -11.95
C ASN A 71 -5.48 6.85 -12.26
N ASN A 72 -4.65 6.00 -12.89
CA ASN A 72 -4.96 4.63 -13.31
C ASN A 72 -3.66 3.82 -13.28
N LEU A 73 -3.73 2.51 -13.00
CA LEU A 73 -2.56 1.63 -13.01
C LEU A 73 -1.85 1.61 -14.37
N SER A 74 -2.59 1.79 -15.47
CA SER A 74 -2.05 1.88 -16.83
C SER A 74 -1.18 3.13 -17.11
N LYS A 75 -1.07 4.06 -16.15
CA LYS A 75 -0.27 5.28 -16.22
C LYS A 75 0.92 5.29 -15.24
N LEU A 76 1.10 4.22 -14.48
CA LEU A 76 2.34 3.90 -13.74
C LEU A 76 3.21 3.00 -14.61
#